data_AF-A0A351F525-F1
#
_entry.id   AF-A0A351F525-F1
#
_cell.length_a   1.000
_cell.length_b   1.000
_cell.length_c   1.000
_cell.angle_alpha   90.00
_cell.angle_beta   90.00
_cell.angle_gamma   90.00
#
_symmetry.space_group_name_H-M   'P 1'
#
loop_
_entity.id
_entity.type
_entity.pdbx_description
1 polymer ?
#
loop_
_entity_poly.entity_id
_entity_poly.type
_entity_poly.pdbx_seq_one_letter_code
_entity_poly.pdbx_strand_id
1 'polypeptide(L)'
;MELDYYRVAFRKKGKHALLTDAVTPFKAIRNNWRYWVADPFVFEYDGETYIFAELFDYLRRRGVIGYSKLGANGRFSRWKEIIVEPYHMSYPQIFEYNGEIYIVPETGSGRTLDMYR
;
A
#
# COMPACT_ATOMS: atom_id res chain seq x y z
N MET A 1 9.67 4.93 -21.37
CA MET A 1 9.79 5.84 -20.22
C MET A 1 9.29 5.10 -18.99
N GLU A 2 10.21 4.71 -18.12
CA GLU A 2 9.87 4.25 -16.77
C GLU A 2 9.67 5.55 -15.97
N LEU A 3 8.42 5.89 -15.63
CA LEU A 3 8.13 7.06 -14.78
C LEU A 3 8.58 6.68 -13.36
N ASP A 4 9.80 7.06 -13.01
CA ASP A 4 10.51 6.65 -11.79
C ASP A 4 10.06 7.34 -10.50
N TYR A 5 8.99 8.14 -10.55
CA TYR A 5 8.56 8.99 -9.46
C TYR A 5 7.54 8.26 -8.55
N TYR A 6 7.80 8.28 -7.24
CA TYR A 6 6.95 7.77 -6.14
C TYR A 6 6.61 6.27 -6.19
N ARG A 7 7.43 5.47 -5.50
CA ARG A 7 7.28 4.02 -5.36
C ARG A 7 7.41 3.59 -3.90
N VAL A 8 6.76 2.48 -3.56
CA VAL A 8 6.98 1.81 -2.28
C VAL A 8 8.18 0.88 -2.40
N ALA A 9 9.05 0.91 -1.39
CA ALA A 9 10.15 -0.03 -1.26
C ALA A 9 10.12 -0.66 0.14
N PHE A 10 10.54 -1.93 0.22
CA PHE A 10 10.49 -2.70 1.45
C PHE A 10 11.85 -3.30 1.78
N ARG A 11 12.11 -3.51 3.06
CA ARG A 11 13.22 -4.36 3.52
C ARG A 11 12.78 -5.10 4.77
N LYS A 12 13.32 -6.29 4.97
CA LYS A 12 13.15 -7.00 6.23
C LYS A 12 13.91 -6.23 7.31
N LYS A 13 13.26 -5.96 8.44
CA LYS A 13 13.90 -5.31 9.58
C LYS A 13 15.08 -6.16 10.07
N GLY A 14 16.27 -5.58 10.09
CA GLY A 14 17.47 -6.18 10.65
C GLY A 14 17.54 -6.01 12.18
N LYS A 15 18.71 -6.28 12.76
CA LYS A 15 18.96 -6.04 14.20
C LYS A 15 19.09 -4.56 14.56
N HIS A 16 19.49 -3.74 13.59
CA HIS A 16 19.71 -2.31 13.77
C HIS A 16 18.42 -1.51 13.51
N ALA A 17 18.35 -0.30 14.08
CA ALA A 17 17.24 0.61 13.82
C ALA A 17 17.21 1.02 12.34
N LEU A 18 16.03 1.41 11.84
CA LEU A 18 15.86 1.77 10.44
C LEU A 18 16.85 2.87 10.00
N LEU A 19 17.05 3.87 10.85
CA LEU A 19 17.91 5.02 10.55
C LEU A 19 19.42 4.71 10.69
N THR A 20 19.79 3.57 11.30
CA THR A 20 21.20 3.21 11.54
C THR A 20 21.68 2.04 10.70
N ASP A 21 20.77 1.25 10.12
CA ASP A 21 21.11 0.23 9.13
C ASP A 21 21.27 0.85 7.73
N ALA A 22 22.50 1.31 7.43
CA ALA A 22 22.88 1.85 6.12
C ALA A 22 23.27 0.77 5.10
N VAL A 23 23.41 -0.49 5.52
CA VAL A 23 23.98 -1.57 4.68
C VAL A 23 22.87 -2.40 4.03
N THR A 24 21.75 -2.61 4.71
CA THR A 24 20.64 -3.42 4.18
C THR A 24 19.80 -2.60 3.18
N PRO A 25 19.80 -2.94 1.87
CA PRO A 25 19.10 -2.15 0.87
C PRO A 25 17.59 -2.36 0.92
N PHE A 26 16.84 -1.33 0.52
CA PHE A 26 15.43 -1.47 0.20
C PHE A 26 15.24 -2.07 -1.18
N LYS A 27 14.23 -2.93 -1.32
CA LYS A 27 13.78 -3.50 -2.59
C LYS A 27 12.53 -2.75 -3.02
N ALA A 28 12.59 -2.10 -4.17
CA ALA A 28 11.43 -1.42 -4.74
C ALA A 28 10.36 -2.42 -5.20
N ILE A 29 9.09 -2.11 -4.94
CA ILE A 29 7.95 -2.79 -5.55
C ILE A 29 7.69 -2.11 -6.90
N ARG A 30 7.57 -2.91 -7.96
CA ARG A 30 7.40 -2.38 -9.31
C ARG A 30 5.98 -1.83 -9.48
N ASN A 31 5.88 -0.55 -9.83
CA ASN A 31 4.64 0.06 -10.29
C ASN A 31 4.36 -0.34 -11.75
N ASN A 32 3.09 -0.32 -12.15
CA ASN A 32 2.74 -0.33 -13.56
C ASN A 32 2.62 1.12 -14.06
N TRP A 33 2.38 1.32 -15.35
CA TRP A 33 2.27 2.66 -15.96
C TRP A 33 1.05 3.47 -15.49
N ARG A 34 0.05 2.80 -14.89
CA ARG A 34 -1.24 3.40 -14.52
C ARG A 34 -1.21 4.08 -13.16
N TYR A 35 -0.27 3.71 -12.28
CA TYR A 35 -0.25 4.20 -10.91
C TYR A 35 1.12 4.71 -10.47
N TRP A 36 1.14 5.78 -9.68
CA TRP A 36 2.15 5.94 -8.63
C TRP A 36 1.57 5.50 -7.28
N VAL A 37 2.42 5.20 -6.31
CA VAL A 37 2.01 4.55 -5.06
C VAL A 37 2.57 5.28 -3.85
N ALA A 38 1.71 5.52 -2.85
CA ALA A 38 2.08 6.16 -1.58
C ALA A 38 1.34 5.53 -0.38
N ASP A 39 1.65 6.05 0.80
CA ASP A 39 1.04 5.68 2.09
C ASP A 39 0.99 4.16 2.34
N PRO A 40 2.14 3.46 2.35
CA PRO A 40 2.15 2.02 2.55
C PRO A 40 1.88 1.63 4.01
N PHE A 41 0.96 0.68 4.20
CA PHE A 41 0.67 0.00 5.46
C PHE A 41 0.96 -1.49 5.33
N VAL A 42 1.88 -1.99 6.16
CA VAL A 42 2.14 -3.43 6.27
C VAL A 42 1.04 -4.07 7.12
N PHE A 43 0.46 -5.16 6.63
CA PHE A 43 -0.55 -5.92 7.35
C PHE A 43 -0.21 -7.42 7.27
N GLU A 44 -0.14 -8.07 8.43
CA GLU A 44 0.09 -9.51 8.54
C GLU A 44 -1.23 -10.19 8.95
N TYR A 45 -1.65 -11.19 8.18
CA TYR A 45 -2.88 -11.91 8.42
C TYR A 45 -2.74 -13.35 7.97
N ASP A 46 -3.11 -14.30 8.83
CA ASP A 46 -3.03 -15.75 8.57
C ASP A 46 -1.66 -16.21 8.04
N GLY A 47 -0.57 -15.69 8.63
CA GLY A 47 0.81 -16.00 8.24
C GLY A 47 1.27 -15.36 6.91
N GLU A 48 0.43 -14.54 6.29
CA GLU A 48 0.70 -13.87 5.02
C GLU A 48 0.96 -12.37 5.23
N THR A 49 1.86 -11.79 4.43
CA THR A 49 2.21 -10.37 4.52
C THR A 49 1.67 -9.60 3.31
N TYR A 50 0.98 -8.51 3.59
CA TYR A 50 0.41 -7.59 2.62
C TYR A 50 0.99 -6.19 2.83
N ILE A 51 1.03 -5.41 1.76
CA ILE A 51 1.16 -3.95 1.82
C ILE A 51 -0.09 -3.37 1.17
N PHE A 52 -0.86 -2.61 1.95
CA PHE A 52 -1.94 -1.76 1.48
C PHE A 52 -1.40 -0.36 1.21
N ALA A 53 -1.90 0.32 0.20
CA ALA A 53 -1.37 1.61 -0.22
C ALA A 53 -2.40 2.42 -1.02
N GLU A 54 -2.17 3.74 -1.10
CA GLU A 54 -2.79 4.57 -2.13
C GLU A 54 -2.18 4.23 -3.50
N LEU A 55 -3.03 3.92 -4.46
CA LEU A 55 -2.69 3.85 -5.87
C LEU A 55 -3.29 5.09 -6.56
N PHE A 56 -2.46 6.07 -6.90
CA PHE A 56 -2.94 7.21 -7.67
C PHE A 56 -3.09 6.82 -9.13
N ASP A 57 -4.33 6.66 -9.59
CA ASP A 57 -4.65 6.31 -10.96
C ASP A 57 -4.53 7.52 -11.88
N TYR A 58 -3.58 7.50 -12.82
CA TYR A 58 -3.37 8.57 -13.78
C TYR A 58 -4.58 8.81 -14.70
N LEU A 59 -5.34 7.77 -15.04
CA LEU A 59 -6.50 7.88 -15.91
C LEU A 59 -7.69 8.52 -15.18
N ARG A 60 -7.91 8.12 -13.92
CA ARG A 60 -9.00 8.67 -13.08
C ARG A 60 -8.62 9.95 -12.38
N ARG A 61 -7.32 10.28 -12.34
CA ARG A 61 -6.72 11.43 -11.65
C ARG A 61 -7.06 11.48 -10.17
N ARG A 62 -7.08 10.33 -9.50
CA ARG A 62 -7.36 10.21 -8.06
C ARG A 62 -6.74 8.96 -7.43
N GLY A 63 -6.53 9.01 -6.12
CA GLY A 63 -6.14 7.88 -5.29
C GLY A 63 -7.27 6.87 -5.16
N VAL A 64 -6.94 5.60 -5.31
CA VAL A 64 -7.78 4.45 -4.96
C VAL A 64 -6.99 3.55 -4.01
N ILE A 65 -7.66 2.70 -3.24
CA ILE A 65 -6.95 1.80 -2.31
C ILE A 65 -6.63 0.50 -3.03
N GLY A 66 -5.38 0.06 -2.88
CA GLY A 66 -4.90 -1.20 -3.41
C GLY A 66 -3.98 -1.94 -2.45
N TYR A 67 -3.60 -3.15 -2.85
CA TYR A 67 -2.60 -3.93 -2.12
C TYR A 67 -1.60 -4.64 -3.03
N SER A 68 -0.51 -5.07 -2.43
CA SER A 68 0.41 -6.06 -2.95
C SER A 68 0.72 -7.11 -1.88
N LYS A 69 0.78 -8.39 -2.26
CA LYS A 69 1.05 -9.52 -1.36
C LYS A 69 2.48 -10.02 -1.52
N LEU A 70 3.16 -10.31 -0.41
CA LEU A 70 4.48 -10.94 -0.43
C LEU A 70 4.36 -12.41 -0.84
N GLY A 71 5.00 -12.79 -1.95
CA GLY A 71 5.08 -14.18 -2.38
C GLY A 71 6.20 -14.95 -1.68
N ALA A 72 6.12 -16.29 -1.73
CA ALA A 72 7.15 -17.21 -1.22
C ALA A 72 8.54 -16.98 -1.83
N ASN A 73 8.63 -16.35 -3.01
CA ASN A 73 9.88 -15.97 -3.66
C ASN A 73 10.51 -14.67 -3.08
N GLY A 74 9.94 -14.11 -2.01
CA GLY A 74 10.39 -12.88 -1.36
C GLY A 74 10.14 -11.61 -2.18
N ARG A 75 9.22 -11.66 -3.15
CA ARG A 75 8.82 -10.50 -3.97
C ARG A 75 7.33 -10.22 -3.79
N PHE A 76 7.00 -8.94 -3.76
CA PHE A 76 5.63 -8.46 -3.76
C PHE A 76 4.97 -8.67 -5.12
N SER A 77 3.68 -9.02 -5.12
CA SER A 77 2.86 -9.15 -6.33
C SER A 77 2.70 -7.81 -7.06
N ARG A 78 2.07 -7.84 -8.23
CA ARG A 78 1.55 -6.60 -8.83
C ARG A 78 0.49 -5.98 -7.91
N TRP A 79 0.42 -4.65 -7.93
CA TRP A 79 -0.62 -3.88 -7.26
C TRP A 79 -2.00 -4.25 -7.80
N LYS A 80 -2.96 -4.45 -6.90
CA LYS A 80 -4.37 -4.73 -7.20
C LYS A 80 -5.24 -3.70 -6.50
N GLU A 81 -6.17 -3.09 -7.23
CA GLU A 81 -7.22 -2.22 -6.66
C GLU A 81 -8.18 -3.05 -5.81
N ILE A 82 -8.64 -2.50 -4.69
CA ILE A 82 -9.64 -3.13 -3.81
C ILE A 82 -10.80 -2.21 -3.43
N ILE A 83 -10.57 -0.90 -3.28
CA ILE A 83 -11.62 0.07 -2.99
C ILE A 83 -11.49 1.20 -4.01
N VAL A 84 -12.57 1.44 -4.76
CA VAL A 84 -12.62 2.43 -5.84
C VAL A 84 -13.91 3.23 -5.70
N GLU A 85 -13.77 4.49 -5.30
CA GLU A 85 -14.87 5.42 -5.12
C GLU A 85 -14.83 6.53 -6.18
N PRO A 86 -15.91 7.32 -6.37
CA PRO A 86 -15.91 8.47 -7.29
C PRO A 86 -15.05 9.65 -6.79
N TYR A 87 -14.54 9.60 -5.56
CA TYR A 87 -13.65 10.59 -4.95
C TYR A 87 -12.26 10.01 -4.64
N HIS A 88 -11.33 10.89 -4.28
CA HIS A 88 -9.96 10.53 -3.92
C HIS A 88 -9.90 9.87 -2.54
N MET A 89 -9.14 8.78 -2.44
CA MET A 89 -8.85 8.05 -1.20
C MET A 89 -7.35 7.87 -1.01
N SER A 90 -6.85 8.10 0.20
CA SER A 90 -5.44 7.96 0.59
C SER A 90 -5.31 7.31 1.98
N TYR A 91 -4.08 7.14 2.47
CA TYR A 91 -3.79 6.71 3.84
C TYR A 91 -4.64 5.52 4.38
N PRO A 92 -4.57 4.32 3.76
CA PRO A 92 -5.47 3.21 4.08
C PRO A 92 -5.10 2.51 5.39
N GLN A 93 -5.55 3.06 6.51
CA GLN A 93 -5.33 2.42 7.81
C GLN A 93 -6.09 1.10 7.89
N ILE A 94 -5.37 0.00 8.11
CA ILE A 94 -5.92 -1.35 8.18
C ILE A 94 -5.69 -1.98 9.55
N PHE A 95 -6.70 -2.66 10.09
CA PHE A 95 -6.63 -3.36 11.36
C PHE A 95 -7.63 -4.51 11.44
N GLU A 96 -7.37 -5.45 12.36
CA GLU A 96 -8.31 -6.52 12.70
C GLU A 96 -9.09 -6.13 13.96
N TYR A 97 -10.39 -6.40 13.97
CA TYR A 97 -11.24 -6.24 15.14
C TYR A 97 -12.32 -7.34 15.17
N ASN A 98 -12.38 -8.11 16.25
CA ASN A 98 -13.31 -9.23 16.42
C ASN A 98 -13.28 -10.27 15.27
N GLY A 99 -12.09 -10.60 14.75
CA GLY A 99 -11.90 -11.58 13.68
C GLY A 99 -12.24 -11.06 12.27
N GLU A 100 -12.60 -9.80 12.15
CA GLU A 100 -12.91 -9.13 10.89
C GLU A 100 -11.83 -8.10 10.57
N ILE A 101 -11.54 -7.90 9.29
CA ILE A 101 -10.55 -6.94 8.81
C ILE A 101 -11.28 -5.65 8.45
N TYR A 102 -10.75 -4.51 8.86
CA TYR A 102 -11.30 -3.20 8.52
C TYR A 102 -10.25 -2.32 7.86
N ILE A 103 -10.68 -1.51 6.90
CA ILE A 103 -9.86 -0.49 6.24
C ILE A 103 -10.56 0.87 6.34
N VAL A 104 -9.84 1.86 6.86
CA VAL A 104 -10.30 3.25 7.00
C VAL A 104 -9.37 4.13 6.17
N PRO A 105 -9.73 4.43 4.91
CA PRO A 105 -8.99 5.40 4.12
C PRO A 105 -9.32 6.84 4.54
N GLU A 106 -8.38 7.74 4.32
CA GLU A 106 -8.68 9.17 4.32
C GLU A 106 -9.58 9.50 3.12
N THR A 107 -10.73 10.10 3.41
CA THR A 107 -11.81 10.37 2.45
C THR A 107 -12.22 11.84 2.46
N GLY A 108 -11.28 12.74 2.78
CA GLY A 108 -11.54 14.18 2.92
C GLY A 108 -12.21 14.83 1.70
N SER A 109 -11.94 14.32 0.49
CA SER A 109 -12.62 14.76 -0.74
C SER A 109 -14.09 14.33 -0.84
N GLY A 110 -14.46 13.22 -0.19
CA GLY A 110 -15.84 12.71 -0.06
C GLY A 110 -16.63 13.34 1.08
N ARG A 111 -15.97 14.08 1.99
CA ARG A 111 -16.56 14.73 3.18
C ARG A 111 -17.21 13.74 4.16
N THR A 112 -16.72 12.51 4.17
CA THR A 112 -17.13 11.42 5.05
C THR A 112 -15.92 10.87 5.79
N LEU A 113 -16.17 9.95 6.74
CA LEU A 113 -15.17 9.04 7.28
C LEU A 113 -15.69 7.64 7.00
N ASP A 114 -15.17 7.02 5.95
CA ASP A 114 -15.64 5.72 5.49
C ASP A 114 -14.83 4.60 6.12
N MET A 115 -15.50 3.49 6.43
CA MET A 115 -14.89 2.26 6.92
C MET A 115 -15.40 1.09 6.09
N TYR A 116 -14.46 0.30 5.57
CA TYR A 116 -14.72 -0.88 4.77
C TYR A 116 -14.37 -2.12 5.58
N ARG A 117 -15.01 -3.24 5.26
CA ARG A 117 -14.75 -4.56 5.82
C ARG A 117 -14.48 -5.54 4.69
#